data_AF-A0A939Z5B9-F1
#
_entry.id   AF-A0A939Z5B9-F1
#
_cell.length_a   1.000
_cell.length_b   1.000
_cell.length_c   1.000
_cell.angle_alpha   90.00
_cell.angle_beta   90.00
_cell.angle_gamma   90.00
#
_symmetry.space_group_name_H-M   'P 1'
#
loop_
_entity.id
_entity.type
_entity.pdbx_description
1 polymer ?
#
loop_
_entity_poly.entity_id
_entity_poly.type
_entity_poly.pdbx_seq_one_letter_code
_entity_poly.pdbx_strand_id
1 'polypeptide(L)'
;MKKSLLKVVSVILCISMLFSVCCVFISAQTPTDDINEKYSYLTNKNINPDEISNAVVIPGVFQSKVRLYNDDGSVATDKNGKELEMPFFLEDTGSIVSLALKKCLLPLLLTLFTQHDWGGKLAKSVAGVIGEVLGGKILSDKNGEFVYDQRADFYDGSIAELREQGRTDDIKFIFDQIPLDDYASIVGEDHLYYFSYASFGNIDKIVDQLYEFILKAAENSPTGKAIVIPISQGGTLANNLLERYPQVGEVVERMIYIVPALDGTVLLGEIFEKGIIDDDEALYRDVFPILLDESTGSLINIVLRILPNSVVNAILDEAVDELVGKYLKYSTCMWALLPQANYQGAADKYLNGPDDAFIRLQTDAFHEGQVKAKDNIKYEMETYGVEVFDICDYNAALYPICDSWNSMNADGIIQLNSTSMGATSVAVDVQLPADYVPVDGGKYVDSYNLVDAGTGLLPDTTFYFHNQNHESTGSNDVIMKLAICLLTDKDFTSVNSYPDKFPQFNEGRNTKSFRNRLRDAEAIDRSKLSAEDAAELSAAIEQAEAALAQTVVDREVSGAADARLSKILNRINGISDEPTIGDEISGKVENGLTAMLKVISAALFSLLGGKGFSDIFRIF
;
A
#
# COMPACT_ATOMS: atom_id res chain seq x y z
N MET A 1 19.37 11.44 37.77
CA MET A 1 18.03 10.81 37.73
C MET A 1 17.11 11.39 36.66
N LYS A 2 16.74 12.69 36.67
CA LYS A 2 15.83 13.27 35.64
C LYS A 2 16.31 13.08 34.18
N LYS A 3 17.59 13.36 33.86
CA LYS A 3 18.15 13.17 32.51
C LYS A 3 18.29 11.71 32.06
N SER A 4 18.53 10.78 32.99
CA SER A 4 18.63 9.35 32.71
C SER A 4 17.25 8.74 32.49
N LEU A 5 16.26 9.16 33.28
CA LEU A 5 14.86 8.81 33.12
C LEU A 5 14.35 9.28 31.75
N LEU A 6 14.63 10.52 31.35
CA LEU A 6 14.27 11.05 30.01
C LEU A 6 14.84 10.21 28.86
N LYS A 7 16.09 9.73 28.95
CA LYS A 7 16.69 8.86 27.93
C LYS A 7 16.03 7.47 27.87
N VAL A 8 15.68 6.91 29.03
CA VAL A 8 14.95 5.63 29.16
C VAL A 8 13.52 5.75 28.64
N VAL A 9 12.86 6.89 28.86
CA VAL A 9 11.55 7.23 28.30
C VAL A 9 11.62 7.33 26.78
N SER A 10 12.66 7.96 26.22
CA SER A 10 12.87 8.06 24.77
C SER A 10 13.05 6.70 24.08
N VAL A 11 13.69 5.72 24.74
CA VAL A 11 13.84 4.35 24.20
C VAL A 11 12.49 3.64 24.07
N ILE A 12 11.66 3.69 25.13
CA ILE A 12 10.33 3.08 25.11
C ILE A 12 9.45 3.77 24.06
N LEU A 13 9.53 5.10 23.99
CA LEU A 13 8.80 5.90 23.01
C LEU A 13 9.09 5.49 21.59
N CYS A 14 10.37 5.33 21.24
CA CYS A 14 10.79 4.89 19.93
C CYS A 14 10.23 3.51 19.56
N ILE A 15 10.20 2.55 20.51
CA ILE A 15 9.63 1.22 20.33
C ILE A 15 8.09 1.24 20.20
N SER A 16 7.41 2.14 20.90
CA SER A 16 5.96 2.35 20.74
C SER A 16 5.57 3.16 19.50
N MET A 17 6.46 4.06 19.02
CA MET A 17 6.26 4.88 17.82
C MET A 17 6.69 4.16 16.53
N LEU A 18 7.41 3.04 16.67
CA LEU A 18 7.90 2.17 15.60
C LEU A 18 6.81 1.59 14.69
N PHE A 19 5.55 1.71 15.08
CA PHE A 19 4.41 1.27 14.30
C PHE A 19 3.46 2.42 13.87
N SER A 20 3.84 3.67 14.13
CA SER A 20 2.97 4.85 13.95
C SER A 20 3.22 5.63 12.66
N VAL A 21 4.08 5.16 11.74
CA VAL A 21 4.47 5.95 10.56
C VAL A 21 4.03 5.25 9.27
N CYS A 22 2.75 5.37 8.96
CA CYS A 22 2.25 5.39 7.58
C CYS A 22 1.20 6.50 7.49
N CYS A 23 1.07 7.10 6.30
CA CYS A 23 0.13 8.16 5.91
C CYS A 23 0.63 9.61 6.08
N VAL A 24 1.33 10.10 5.04
CA VAL A 24 1.34 11.54 4.70
C VAL A 24 0.61 11.68 3.36
N PHE A 25 -0.58 12.27 3.38
CA PHE A 25 -1.35 12.61 2.17
C PHE A 25 -1.39 14.13 1.98
N ILE A 26 -0.98 14.59 0.80
CA ILE A 26 -1.33 15.89 0.24
C ILE A 26 -1.82 15.67 -1.20
N SER A 27 -2.89 16.37 -1.54
CA SER A 27 -3.70 16.30 -2.75
C SER A 27 -3.41 17.43 -3.73
N ALA A 28 -3.67 17.23 -5.03
CA ALA A 28 -3.73 18.31 -6.00
C ALA A 28 -4.85 18.10 -7.02
N GLN A 29 -5.70 19.11 -7.20
CA GLN A 29 -6.70 19.19 -8.27
C GLN A 29 -6.05 19.56 -9.61
N THR A 30 -6.60 19.05 -10.71
CA THR A 30 -6.20 19.36 -12.09
C THR A 30 -7.22 20.31 -12.74
N PRO A 31 -6.81 21.33 -13.51
CA PRO A 31 -7.74 22.14 -14.30
C PRO A 31 -8.21 21.41 -15.56
N THR A 32 -9.42 21.78 -16.00
CA THR A 32 -10.21 21.23 -17.10
C THR A 32 -9.85 21.87 -18.45
N ASP A 33 -9.04 21.18 -19.26
CA ASP A 33 -9.04 21.35 -20.72
C ASP A 33 -9.92 20.24 -21.36
N ASP A 34 -10.16 20.28 -22.67
CA ASP A 34 -11.01 19.31 -23.39
C ASP A 34 -10.36 17.91 -23.44
N ILE A 35 -10.54 17.15 -22.36
CA ILE A 35 -9.84 15.90 -22.03
C ILE A 35 -10.11 14.78 -23.05
N ASN A 36 -11.19 14.87 -23.84
CA ASN A 36 -11.45 13.92 -24.93
C ASN A 36 -10.37 13.98 -26.03
N GLU A 37 -9.86 15.17 -26.36
CA GLU A 37 -8.75 15.31 -27.32
C GLU A 37 -7.44 14.73 -26.74
N LYS A 38 -7.26 14.82 -25.41
CA LYS A 38 -6.09 14.33 -24.67
C LYS A 38 -6.00 12.81 -24.56
N TYR A 39 -7.10 12.06 -24.67
CA TYR A 39 -7.07 10.59 -24.56
C TYR A 39 -7.43 9.85 -25.86
N SER A 40 -8.11 10.52 -26.79
CA SER A 40 -8.45 9.95 -28.10
C SER A 40 -7.24 9.46 -28.89
N TYR A 41 -6.04 10.04 -28.70
CA TYR A 41 -4.82 9.54 -29.36
C TYR A 41 -4.35 8.18 -28.85
N LEU A 42 -4.76 7.75 -27.65
CA LEU A 42 -4.33 6.49 -27.05
C LEU A 42 -5.05 5.29 -27.66
N THR A 43 -6.32 5.43 -28.03
CA THR A 43 -7.13 4.36 -28.64
C THR A 43 -7.58 4.67 -30.06
N ASN A 44 -7.35 5.90 -30.57
CA ASN A 44 -7.84 6.42 -31.84
C ASN A 44 -9.37 6.39 -31.98
N LYS A 45 -10.09 6.56 -30.86
CA LYS A 45 -11.56 6.49 -30.82
C LYS A 45 -12.19 7.69 -30.13
N ASN A 46 -13.39 8.03 -30.60
CA ASN A 46 -14.29 8.91 -29.87
C ASN A 46 -14.99 8.09 -28.79
N ILE A 47 -14.96 8.57 -27.56
CA ILE A 47 -15.61 7.92 -26.42
C ILE A 47 -17.04 8.46 -26.34
N ASN A 48 -18.02 7.55 -26.36
CA ASN A 48 -19.42 7.87 -26.16
C ASN A 48 -19.82 7.43 -24.74
N PRO A 49 -19.99 8.34 -23.77
CA PRO A 49 -20.34 7.98 -22.39
C PRO A 49 -21.60 7.10 -22.28
N ASP A 50 -22.60 7.31 -23.15
CA ASP A 50 -23.84 6.53 -23.16
C ASP A 50 -23.63 5.03 -23.47
N GLU A 51 -22.46 4.65 -23.96
CA GLU A 51 -22.08 3.27 -24.25
C GLU A 51 -21.16 2.65 -23.18
N ILE A 52 -20.74 3.43 -22.18
CA ILE A 52 -19.81 3.01 -21.13
C ILE A 52 -20.58 2.59 -19.88
N SER A 53 -20.25 1.41 -19.38
CA SER A 53 -20.80 0.91 -18.12
C SER A 53 -20.25 1.69 -16.93
N ASN A 54 -20.99 1.69 -15.82
CA ASN A 54 -20.53 2.35 -14.59
C ASN A 54 -19.35 1.59 -13.98
N ALA A 55 -18.31 2.32 -13.57
CA ALA A 55 -17.12 1.77 -12.95
C ALA A 55 -17.25 1.74 -11.44
N VAL A 56 -17.07 0.58 -10.82
CA VAL A 56 -17.08 0.36 -9.36
C VAL A 56 -15.67 0.09 -8.88
N VAL A 57 -15.07 1.06 -8.20
CA VAL A 57 -13.76 0.90 -7.56
C VAL A 57 -13.91 0.21 -6.21
N ILE A 58 -13.17 -0.88 -6.04
CA ILE A 58 -13.01 -1.58 -4.75
C ILE A 58 -11.57 -1.32 -4.30
N PRO A 59 -11.37 -0.36 -3.37
CA PRO A 59 -10.04 0.11 -3.01
C PRO A 59 -9.28 -0.91 -2.16
N GLY A 60 -8.00 -0.65 -1.95
CA GLY A 60 -7.11 -1.43 -1.10
C GLY A 60 -7.18 -1.10 0.38
N VAL A 61 -6.24 -1.68 1.14
CA VAL A 61 -6.12 -1.48 2.59
C VAL A 61 -5.94 0.02 2.89
N PHE A 62 -6.72 0.56 3.84
CA PHE A 62 -6.67 1.95 4.32
C PHE A 62 -6.97 3.06 3.31
N GLN A 63 -7.45 2.71 2.12
CA GLN A 63 -7.87 3.68 1.12
C GLN A 63 -9.34 4.13 1.32
N SER A 64 -10.02 3.63 2.34
CA SER A 64 -11.33 4.16 2.77
C SER A 64 -11.19 5.09 3.95
N LYS A 65 -11.97 6.17 3.97
CA LYS A 65 -12.08 7.03 5.15
C LYS A 65 -12.93 6.33 6.20
N VAL A 66 -12.33 6.02 7.34
CA VAL A 66 -13.00 5.33 8.45
C VAL A 66 -12.74 6.09 9.73
N ARG A 67 -13.82 6.40 10.44
CA ARG A 67 -13.78 7.18 11.68
C ARG A 67 -14.30 6.38 12.85
N LEU A 68 -13.81 6.72 14.03
CA LEU A 68 -14.34 6.24 15.30
C LEU A 68 -15.45 7.17 15.79
N TYR A 69 -16.51 6.62 16.34
CA TYR A 69 -17.65 7.36 16.89
C TYR A 69 -17.84 7.10 18.38
N ASN A 70 -18.28 8.12 19.10
CA ASN A 70 -18.71 8.04 20.50
C ASN A 70 -20.14 7.47 20.58
N ASP A 71 -20.55 7.04 21.79
CA ASP A 71 -21.89 6.51 22.05
C ASP A 71 -23.04 7.48 21.69
N ASP A 72 -22.75 8.79 21.65
CA ASP A 72 -23.71 9.83 21.26
C ASP A 72 -23.76 10.08 19.74
N GLY A 73 -22.99 9.34 18.95
CA GLY A 73 -22.90 9.43 17.49
C GLY A 73 -22.00 10.56 16.98
N SER A 74 -21.29 11.28 17.85
CA SER A 74 -20.26 12.24 17.44
C SER A 74 -18.95 11.54 17.03
N VAL A 75 -18.19 12.14 16.11
CA VAL A 75 -16.85 11.65 15.76
C VAL A 75 -15.92 11.76 16.97
N ALA A 76 -15.24 10.68 17.31
CA ALA A 76 -14.28 10.64 18.40
C ALA A 76 -13.02 11.43 18.04
N THR A 77 -12.51 12.19 19.00
CA THR A 77 -11.31 13.01 18.84
C THR A 77 -10.28 12.71 19.92
N ASP A 78 -9.01 12.91 19.60
CA ASP A 78 -7.93 12.94 20.60
C ASP A 78 -8.11 14.14 21.57
N LYS A 79 -7.23 14.24 22.57
CA LYS A 79 -7.29 15.33 23.55
C LYS A 79 -7.01 16.73 22.97
N ASN A 80 -6.49 16.81 21.74
CA ASN A 80 -6.24 18.06 21.03
C ASN A 80 -7.39 18.42 20.09
N GLY A 81 -8.44 17.60 20.01
CA GLY A 81 -9.58 17.79 19.13
C GLY A 81 -9.35 17.31 17.70
N LYS A 82 -8.31 16.52 17.44
CA LYS A 82 -8.09 15.88 16.14
C LYS A 82 -8.96 14.63 16.02
N GLU A 83 -9.69 14.47 14.93
CA GLU A 83 -10.49 13.26 14.66
C GLU A 83 -9.62 12.00 14.70
N LEU A 84 -10.16 10.94 15.33
CA LEU A 84 -9.56 9.62 15.31
C LEU A 84 -10.01 8.89 14.04
N GLU A 85 -9.06 8.67 13.14
CA GLU A 85 -9.27 8.02 11.85
C GLU A 85 -8.34 6.79 11.69
N MET A 86 -8.71 5.87 10.79
CA MET A 86 -7.84 4.76 10.36
C MET A 86 -6.47 5.29 9.84
N PRO A 87 -5.39 4.49 9.88
CA PRO A 87 -5.36 3.03 10.09
C PRO A 87 -5.40 2.55 11.54
N PHE A 88 -5.07 3.38 12.53
CA PHE A 88 -4.90 2.88 13.92
C PHE A 88 -5.56 3.76 15.00
N PHE A 89 -6.29 4.82 14.63
CA PHE A 89 -6.95 5.71 15.59
C PHE A 89 -6.01 6.23 16.68
N LEU A 90 -4.82 6.65 16.26
CA LEU A 90 -3.73 6.98 17.16
C LEU A 90 -4.09 8.17 18.04
N GLU A 91 -3.97 7.95 19.35
CA GLU A 91 -4.00 9.01 20.34
C GLU A 91 -2.80 9.96 20.18
N ASP A 92 -2.89 11.14 20.78
CA ASP A 92 -1.78 12.08 20.74
C ASP A 92 -0.52 11.49 21.42
N THR A 93 0.64 11.96 20.96
CA THR A 93 1.95 11.48 21.44
C THR A 93 2.07 11.52 22.97
N GLY A 94 1.59 12.56 23.64
CA GLY A 94 1.69 12.67 25.10
C GLY A 94 0.89 11.60 25.84
N SER A 95 -0.23 11.15 25.28
CA SER A 95 -1.04 10.06 25.86
C SER A 95 -0.36 8.71 25.66
N ILE A 96 0.18 8.45 24.46
CA ILE A 96 1.00 7.26 24.17
C ILE A 96 2.21 7.19 25.12
N VAL A 97 2.94 8.31 25.31
CA VAL A 97 4.06 8.41 26.25
C VAL A 97 3.64 8.02 27.67
N SER A 98 2.50 8.55 28.13
CA SER A 98 1.99 8.32 29.49
C SER A 98 1.66 6.85 29.71
N LEU A 99 0.98 6.22 28.73
CA LEU A 99 0.67 4.79 28.75
C LEU A 99 1.95 3.95 28.81
N ALA A 100 2.91 4.24 27.93
CA ALA A 100 4.17 3.52 27.84
C ALA A 100 4.98 3.63 29.14
N LEU A 101 5.02 4.82 29.76
CA LEU A 101 5.67 5.00 31.06
C LEU A 101 4.99 4.25 32.19
N LYS A 102 3.66 4.27 32.22
CA LYS A 102 2.88 3.59 33.25
C LYS A 102 3.10 2.08 33.21
N LYS A 103 3.20 1.49 32.01
CA LYS A 103 3.36 0.03 31.84
C LYS A 103 4.82 -0.43 31.84
N CYS A 104 5.72 0.27 31.15
CA CYS A 104 7.06 -0.25 30.85
C CYS A 104 8.16 0.27 31.78
N LEU A 105 7.97 1.36 32.52
CA LEU A 105 9.08 2.01 33.25
C LEU A 105 9.76 1.09 34.26
N LEU A 106 8.99 0.42 35.12
CA LEU A 106 9.57 -0.46 36.14
C LEU A 106 10.21 -1.71 35.51
N PRO A 107 9.54 -2.46 34.60
CA PRO A 107 10.18 -3.56 33.87
C PRO A 107 11.46 -3.15 33.14
N LEU A 108 11.48 -1.97 32.53
CA LEU A 108 12.66 -1.49 31.82
C LEU A 108 13.81 -1.16 32.77
N LEU A 109 13.55 -0.45 33.89
CA LEU A 109 14.59 -0.16 34.88
C LEU A 109 15.21 -1.44 35.46
N LEU A 110 14.37 -2.45 35.72
CA LEU A 110 14.84 -3.76 36.17
C LEU A 110 15.71 -4.41 35.09
N THR A 111 15.25 -4.45 33.84
CA THR A 111 15.98 -5.07 32.73
C THR A 111 17.29 -4.35 32.42
N LEU A 112 17.33 -3.02 32.50
CA LEU A 112 18.56 -2.24 32.36
C LEU A 112 19.56 -2.52 33.49
N PHE A 113 19.07 -2.79 34.70
CA PHE A 113 19.93 -3.13 35.83
C PHE A 113 20.43 -4.58 35.77
N THR A 114 19.55 -5.53 35.45
CA THR A 114 19.85 -6.98 35.44
C THR A 114 20.46 -7.45 34.12
N GLN A 115 20.29 -6.68 33.04
CA GLN A 115 20.55 -7.08 31.67
C GLN A 115 19.83 -8.40 31.30
N HIS A 116 18.67 -8.65 31.91
CA HIS A 116 17.84 -9.84 31.70
C HIS A 116 16.36 -9.48 31.92
N ASP A 117 15.50 -9.88 30.99
CA ASP A 117 14.05 -9.73 31.15
C ASP A 117 13.44 -10.95 31.89
N TRP A 118 13.44 -10.88 33.22
CA TRP A 118 12.97 -11.97 34.07
C TRP A 118 11.47 -12.24 33.90
N GLY A 119 11.15 -13.36 33.26
CA GLY A 119 9.78 -13.80 32.99
C GLY A 119 9.09 -13.05 31.85
N GLY A 120 9.87 -12.37 30.98
CA GLY A 120 9.34 -11.63 29.82
C GLY A 120 8.52 -10.40 30.22
N LYS A 121 8.80 -9.80 31.38
CA LYS A 121 7.98 -8.71 31.92
C LYS A 121 8.10 -7.44 31.10
N LEU A 122 9.31 -7.11 30.64
CA LEU A 122 9.50 -5.96 29.76
C LEU A 122 8.85 -6.23 28.41
N ALA A 123 9.14 -7.39 27.81
CA ALA A 123 8.57 -7.83 26.53
C ALA A 123 7.05 -7.72 26.52
N LYS A 124 6.37 -8.37 27.46
CA LYS A 124 4.90 -8.31 27.60
C LYS A 124 4.36 -6.91 27.87
N SER A 125 5.11 -6.10 28.63
CA SER A 125 4.66 -4.73 28.91
C SER A 125 4.75 -3.85 27.68
N VAL A 126 5.82 -3.97 26.88
CA VAL A 126 6.00 -3.25 25.61
C VAL A 126 5.01 -3.74 24.58
N ALA A 127 4.87 -5.05 24.40
CA ALA A 127 3.86 -5.68 23.55
C ALA A 127 2.44 -5.17 23.88
N GLY A 128 2.07 -5.17 25.16
CA GLY A 128 0.78 -4.65 25.61
C GLY A 128 0.60 -3.13 25.50
N VAL A 129 1.67 -2.36 25.26
CA VAL A 129 1.56 -0.94 24.84
C VAL A 129 1.34 -0.86 23.34
N ILE A 130 2.17 -1.56 22.55
CA ILE A 130 2.07 -1.61 21.09
C ILE A 130 0.67 -2.07 20.66
N GLY A 131 0.21 -3.20 21.21
CA GLY A 131 -1.12 -3.73 20.94
C GLY A 131 -2.25 -2.78 21.36
N GLU A 132 -2.13 -2.06 22.48
CA GLU A 132 -3.16 -1.10 22.89
C GLU A 132 -3.18 0.15 22.00
N VAL A 133 -2.01 0.62 21.56
CA VAL A 133 -1.89 1.80 20.70
C VAL A 133 -2.37 1.52 19.28
N LEU A 134 -2.00 0.38 18.70
CA LEU A 134 -2.33 0.05 17.31
C LEU A 134 -3.64 -0.72 17.19
N GLY A 135 -3.82 -1.70 18.07
CA GLY A 135 -4.91 -2.67 18.03
C GLY A 135 -6.12 -2.25 18.86
N GLY A 136 -5.90 -1.40 19.87
CA GLY A 136 -6.88 -1.12 20.92
C GLY A 136 -8.23 -0.63 20.39
N LYS A 137 -8.24 0.11 19.28
CA LYS A 137 -9.45 0.68 18.68
C LYS A 137 -9.98 -0.06 17.46
N ILE A 138 -9.20 -0.99 16.89
CA ILE A 138 -9.60 -1.83 15.74
C ILE A 138 -10.09 -3.23 16.14
N LEU A 139 -10.26 -3.46 17.46
CA LEU A 139 -10.65 -4.75 18.02
C LEU A 139 -12.01 -5.22 17.51
N SER A 140 -12.07 -6.47 17.06
CA SER A 140 -13.31 -7.17 16.75
C SER A 140 -13.69 -8.19 17.83
N ASP A 141 -14.98 -8.46 17.98
CA ASP A 141 -15.52 -9.46 18.89
C ASP A 141 -15.47 -10.87 18.25
N LYS A 142 -15.94 -11.89 18.97
CA LYS A 142 -15.93 -13.28 18.50
C LYS A 142 -16.86 -13.55 17.30
N ASN A 143 -17.65 -12.56 16.89
CA ASN A 143 -18.48 -12.61 15.70
C ASN A 143 -17.86 -11.84 14.51
N GLY A 144 -16.70 -11.20 14.73
CA GLY A 144 -16.01 -10.39 13.74
C GLY A 144 -16.57 -8.98 13.64
N GLU A 145 -17.38 -8.57 14.61
CA GLU A 145 -17.93 -7.21 14.68
C GLU A 145 -16.98 -6.30 15.44
N PHE A 146 -16.82 -5.07 15.00
CA PHE A 146 -16.03 -4.12 15.77
C PHE A 146 -16.63 -3.90 17.17
N VAL A 147 -15.77 -3.98 18.18
CA VAL A 147 -16.15 -3.68 19.56
C VAL A 147 -16.47 -2.21 19.75
N TYR A 148 -15.78 -1.35 18.99
CA TYR A 148 -16.02 0.09 18.97
C TYR A 148 -16.75 0.50 17.69
N ASP A 149 -17.59 1.52 17.79
CA ASP A 149 -18.36 2.06 16.65
C ASP A 149 -17.42 2.74 15.65
N GLN A 150 -16.94 1.95 14.69
CA GLN A 150 -16.12 2.39 13.57
C GLN A 150 -16.95 2.32 12.32
N ARG A 151 -16.96 3.40 11.54
CA ARG A 151 -17.74 3.47 10.31
C ARG A 151 -16.87 3.97 9.18
N ALA A 152 -16.90 3.26 8.06
CA ALA A 152 -16.46 3.81 6.79
C ALA A 152 -17.47 4.87 6.35
N ASP A 153 -16.98 5.98 5.80
CA ASP A 153 -17.84 6.97 5.16
C ASP A 153 -18.51 6.31 3.96
N PHE A 154 -19.79 5.97 4.09
CA PHE A 154 -20.53 5.31 3.01
C PHE A 154 -20.85 6.32 1.90
N TYR A 155 -20.60 5.91 0.66
CA TYR A 155 -20.92 6.66 -0.55
C TYR A 155 -21.97 5.84 -1.30
N ASP A 156 -23.24 6.22 -1.17
CA ASP A 156 -24.35 5.40 -1.66
C ASP A 156 -24.57 5.53 -3.17
N GLY A 157 -23.97 6.51 -3.83
CA GLY A 157 -24.16 6.83 -5.24
C GLY A 157 -22.85 7.13 -5.98
N SER A 158 -23.00 7.63 -7.20
CA SER A 158 -21.88 8.06 -8.05
C SER A 158 -21.14 9.28 -7.47
N ILE A 159 -19.96 9.59 -8.00
CA ILE A 159 -19.23 10.83 -7.65
C ILE A 159 -20.08 12.08 -7.95
N ALA A 160 -20.90 12.06 -9.02
CA ALA A 160 -21.81 13.15 -9.33
C ALA A 160 -22.86 13.37 -8.22
N GLU A 161 -23.44 12.29 -7.69
CA GLU A 161 -24.38 12.36 -6.57
C GLU A 161 -23.71 12.93 -5.30
N LEU A 162 -22.47 12.52 -5.00
CA LEU A 162 -21.70 13.11 -3.90
C LEU A 162 -21.49 14.62 -4.09
N ARG A 163 -21.27 15.06 -5.34
CA ARG A 163 -21.09 16.48 -5.67
C ARG A 163 -22.37 17.26 -5.46
N GLU A 164 -23.51 16.72 -5.88
CA GLU A 164 -24.83 17.31 -5.65
C GLU A 164 -25.17 17.41 -4.16
N GLN A 165 -24.74 16.42 -3.36
CA GLN A 165 -24.86 16.43 -1.90
C GLN A 165 -23.89 17.42 -1.21
N GLY A 166 -23.00 18.09 -1.96
CA GLY A 166 -22.03 19.04 -1.43
C GLY A 166 -20.81 18.40 -0.76
N ARG A 167 -20.55 17.10 -0.96
CA ARG A 167 -19.48 16.32 -0.33
C ARG A 167 -18.12 16.49 -1.01
N THR A 168 -17.71 17.75 -1.23
CA THR A 168 -16.49 18.06 -2.02
C THR A 168 -15.21 17.51 -1.39
N ASP A 169 -15.11 17.50 -0.06
CA ASP A 169 -13.94 16.96 0.65
C ASP A 169 -13.80 15.44 0.48
N ASP A 170 -14.93 14.74 0.34
CA ASP A 170 -14.93 13.29 0.13
C ASP A 170 -14.54 12.95 -1.31
N ILE A 171 -15.03 13.69 -2.30
CA ILE A 171 -14.62 13.55 -3.70
C ILE A 171 -13.11 13.76 -3.83
N LYS A 172 -12.61 14.80 -3.16
CA LYS A 172 -11.19 15.10 -3.13
C LYS A 172 -10.40 13.94 -2.49
N PHE A 173 -10.86 13.42 -1.34
CA PHE A 173 -10.25 12.25 -0.72
C PHE A 173 -10.22 11.04 -1.67
N ILE A 174 -11.32 10.75 -2.36
CA ILE A 174 -11.42 9.63 -3.31
C ILE A 174 -10.35 9.75 -4.41
N PHE A 175 -10.25 10.92 -5.06
CA PHE A 175 -9.24 11.14 -6.11
C PHE A 175 -7.80 11.19 -5.57
N ASP A 176 -7.62 11.49 -4.28
CA ASP A 176 -6.30 11.41 -3.64
C ASP A 176 -5.84 9.97 -3.40
N GLN A 177 -6.80 9.07 -3.14
CA GLN A 177 -6.52 7.64 -2.98
C GLN A 177 -6.34 6.97 -4.35
N ILE A 178 -7.30 7.17 -5.26
CA ILE A 178 -7.36 6.53 -6.58
C ILE A 178 -7.53 7.64 -7.64
N PRO A 179 -6.45 8.01 -8.36
CA PRO A 179 -6.46 9.18 -9.26
C PRO A 179 -7.12 8.88 -10.62
N LEU A 180 -8.44 8.75 -10.59
CA LEU A 180 -9.32 8.56 -11.74
C LEU A 180 -10.08 9.86 -12.12
N ASP A 181 -9.54 11.03 -11.78
CA ASP A 181 -10.11 12.33 -12.17
C ASP A 181 -10.16 12.52 -13.68
N ASP A 182 -9.13 12.02 -14.39
CA ASP A 182 -9.10 12.01 -15.85
C ASP A 182 -10.22 11.12 -16.43
N TYR A 183 -10.50 9.94 -15.84
CA TYR A 183 -11.62 9.09 -16.26
C TYR A 183 -12.96 9.81 -16.10
N ALA A 184 -13.22 10.35 -14.91
CA ALA A 184 -14.45 11.08 -14.62
C ALA A 184 -14.64 12.30 -15.53
N SER A 185 -13.54 12.92 -15.98
CA SER A 185 -13.59 14.03 -16.93
C SER A 185 -13.88 13.60 -18.37
N ILE A 186 -13.60 12.35 -18.73
CA ILE A 186 -13.89 11.77 -20.07
C ILE A 186 -15.35 11.35 -20.15
N VAL A 187 -15.82 10.54 -19.19
CA VAL A 187 -17.13 9.88 -19.25
C VAL A 187 -18.19 10.52 -18.36
N GLY A 188 -17.80 11.37 -17.42
CA GLY A 188 -18.71 11.94 -16.41
C GLY A 188 -18.51 11.32 -15.03
N GLU A 189 -18.72 12.12 -13.99
CA GLU A 189 -18.64 11.67 -12.58
C GLU A 189 -19.79 10.73 -12.19
N ASP A 190 -20.87 10.71 -12.96
CA ASP A 190 -22.01 9.80 -12.81
C ASP A 190 -21.68 8.35 -13.20
N HIS A 191 -20.58 8.14 -13.93
CA HIS A 191 -20.07 6.82 -14.30
C HIS A 191 -19.06 6.22 -13.31
N LEU A 192 -18.72 6.91 -12.21
CA LEU A 192 -17.72 6.46 -11.25
C LEU A 192 -18.35 6.26 -9.86
N TYR A 193 -18.17 5.06 -9.32
CA TYR A 193 -18.64 4.62 -8.02
C TYR A 193 -17.44 4.16 -7.17
N TYR A 194 -17.41 4.55 -5.90
CA TYR A 194 -16.33 4.21 -4.97
C TYR A 194 -16.86 3.44 -3.77
N PHE A 195 -16.52 2.15 -3.68
CA PHE A 195 -16.98 1.30 -2.58
C PHE A 195 -16.09 1.46 -1.34
N SER A 196 -16.57 2.17 -0.33
CA SER A 196 -15.85 2.35 0.93
C SER A 196 -16.17 1.26 1.95
N TYR A 197 -15.14 0.79 2.66
CA TYR A 197 -15.28 -0.24 3.68
C TYR A 197 -14.18 -0.14 4.74
N ALA A 198 -14.37 -0.80 5.88
CA ALA A 198 -13.35 -0.85 6.93
C ALA A 198 -12.41 -2.04 6.70
N SER A 199 -11.12 -1.78 6.44
CA SER A 199 -10.15 -2.83 6.05
C SER A 199 -9.90 -3.92 7.10
N PHE A 200 -10.23 -3.66 8.37
CA PHE A 200 -10.16 -4.63 9.47
C PHE A 200 -11.51 -5.29 9.79
N GLY A 201 -12.57 -5.03 9.02
CA GLY A 201 -13.94 -5.46 9.34
C GLY A 201 -14.21 -6.93 9.06
N ASN A 202 -15.50 -7.26 9.09
CA ASN A 202 -16.00 -8.58 8.72
C ASN A 202 -16.19 -8.69 7.19
N ILE A 203 -15.45 -9.59 6.56
CA ILE A 203 -15.47 -9.73 5.11
C ILE A 203 -16.79 -10.25 4.54
N ASP A 204 -17.55 -11.13 5.23
CA ASP A 204 -18.87 -11.57 4.76
C ASP A 204 -19.81 -10.37 4.56
N LYS A 205 -19.86 -9.50 5.59
CA LYS A 205 -20.72 -8.30 5.55
C LYS A 205 -20.30 -7.33 4.46
N ILE A 206 -18.99 -7.14 4.30
CA ILE A 206 -18.43 -6.23 3.30
C ILE A 206 -18.72 -6.78 1.89
N VAL A 207 -18.62 -8.09 1.67
CA VAL A 207 -18.94 -8.73 0.38
C VAL A 207 -20.43 -8.66 0.08
N ASP A 208 -21.32 -8.88 1.06
CA ASP A 208 -22.77 -8.70 0.90
C ASP A 208 -23.08 -7.24 0.49
N GLN A 209 -22.44 -6.26 1.13
CA GLN A 209 -22.58 -4.84 0.79
C GLN A 209 -22.02 -4.51 -0.60
N LEU A 210 -20.88 -5.07 -0.96
CA LEU A 210 -20.24 -4.89 -2.27
C LEU A 210 -21.13 -5.41 -3.39
N TYR A 211 -21.74 -6.59 -3.21
CA TYR A 211 -22.65 -7.17 -4.20
C TYR A 211 -23.83 -6.25 -4.48
N GLU A 212 -24.52 -5.78 -3.43
CA GLU A 212 -25.63 -4.82 -3.57
C GLU A 212 -25.19 -3.49 -4.20
N PHE A 213 -23.98 -3.03 -3.88
CA PHE A 213 -23.42 -1.81 -4.47
C PHE A 213 -23.16 -1.96 -5.97
N ILE A 214 -22.65 -3.12 -6.41
CA ILE A 214 -22.46 -3.44 -7.83
C ILE A 214 -23.81 -3.53 -8.56
N LEU A 215 -24.81 -4.18 -7.95
CA LEU A 215 -26.17 -4.23 -8.54
C LEU A 215 -26.73 -2.83 -8.75
N LYS A 216 -26.61 -1.94 -7.76
CA LYS A 216 -27.06 -0.55 -7.88
C LYS A 216 -26.32 0.20 -8.97
N ALA A 217 -24.99 0.08 -9.03
CA ALA A 217 -24.19 0.75 -10.05
C ALA A 217 -24.55 0.26 -11.47
N ALA A 218 -24.79 -1.05 -11.64
CA ALA A 218 -25.22 -1.64 -12.90
C ALA A 218 -26.65 -1.20 -13.30
N GLU A 219 -27.59 -1.15 -12.35
CA GLU A 219 -28.97 -0.68 -12.59
C GLU A 219 -28.99 0.78 -13.06
N ASN A 220 -28.14 1.62 -12.47
CA ASN A 220 -28.00 3.03 -12.84
C ASN A 220 -27.16 3.24 -14.12
N SER A 221 -26.57 2.20 -14.68
CA SER A 221 -25.68 2.33 -15.83
C SER A 221 -26.43 2.38 -17.16
N PRO A 222 -25.98 3.18 -18.15
CA PRO A 222 -26.60 3.22 -19.48
C PRO A 222 -26.68 1.85 -20.18
N THR A 223 -25.76 0.94 -19.85
CA THR A 223 -25.68 -0.41 -20.43
C THR A 223 -26.43 -1.47 -19.63
N GLY A 224 -26.91 -1.13 -18.42
CA GLY A 224 -27.43 -2.10 -17.44
C GLY A 224 -26.34 -3.02 -16.85
N LYS A 225 -25.06 -2.66 -17.01
CA LYS A 225 -23.89 -3.43 -16.57
C LYS A 225 -22.92 -2.56 -15.76
N ALA A 226 -22.01 -3.21 -15.05
CA ALA A 226 -20.91 -2.55 -14.35
C ALA A 226 -19.53 -3.08 -14.80
N ILE A 227 -18.52 -2.23 -14.67
CA ILE A 227 -17.10 -2.61 -14.68
C ILE A 227 -16.61 -2.58 -13.24
N VAL A 228 -15.96 -3.64 -12.80
CA VAL A 228 -15.44 -3.74 -11.42
C VAL A 228 -13.93 -3.57 -11.43
N ILE A 229 -13.40 -2.76 -10.51
CA ILE A 229 -11.97 -2.45 -10.41
C ILE A 229 -11.45 -2.83 -9.02
N PRO A 230 -11.04 -4.09 -8.80
CA PRO A 230 -10.44 -4.52 -7.53
C PRO A 230 -8.97 -4.12 -7.43
N ILE A 231 -8.62 -3.40 -6.36
CA ILE A 231 -7.25 -2.88 -6.14
C ILE A 231 -6.69 -3.45 -4.84
N SER A 232 -5.50 -4.06 -4.86
CA SER A 232 -4.85 -4.58 -3.64
C SER A 232 -5.79 -5.52 -2.85
N GLN A 233 -6.12 -5.23 -1.58
CA GLN A 233 -7.12 -5.98 -0.80
C GLN A 233 -8.50 -6.07 -1.46
N GLY A 234 -8.86 -5.13 -2.33
CA GLY A 234 -10.06 -5.23 -3.16
C GLY A 234 -10.09 -6.51 -4.00
N GLY A 235 -8.93 -7.04 -4.41
CA GLY A 235 -8.82 -8.34 -5.08
C GLY A 235 -9.26 -9.51 -4.18
N THR A 236 -8.95 -9.46 -2.89
CA THR A 236 -9.44 -10.44 -1.91
C THR A 236 -10.96 -10.34 -1.75
N LEU A 237 -11.53 -9.13 -1.71
CA LEU A 237 -12.99 -8.95 -1.68
C LEU A 237 -13.65 -9.49 -2.95
N ALA A 238 -13.04 -9.26 -4.11
CA ALA A 238 -13.52 -9.77 -5.39
C ALA A 238 -13.52 -11.30 -5.43
N ASN A 239 -12.48 -11.98 -4.93
CA ASN A 239 -12.47 -13.45 -4.84
C ASN A 239 -13.63 -14.00 -4.02
N ASN A 240 -13.92 -13.37 -2.88
CA ASN A 240 -15.01 -13.76 -2.00
C ASN A 240 -16.38 -13.41 -2.58
N LEU A 241 -16.49 -12.30 -3.33
CA LEU A 241 -17.67 -11.96 -4.11
C LEU A 241 -17.97 -13.03 -5.15
N LEU A 242 -16.97 -13.48 -5.91
CA LEU A 242 -17.16 -14.50 -6.96
C LEU A 242 -17.55 -15.87 -6.38
N GLU A 243 -16.94 -16.27 -5.26
CA GLU A 243 -17.31 -17.54 -4.58
C GLU A 243 -18.75 -17.50 -4.04
N ARG A 244 -19.15 -16.38 -3.42
CA ARG A 244 -20.44 -16.26 -2.73
C ARG A 244 -21.59 -15.88 -3.66
N TYR A 245 -21.31 -15.09 -4.68
CA TYR A 245 -22.26 -14.53 -5.64
C TYR A 245 -21.82 -14.80 -7.08
N PRO A 246 -21.71 -16.07 -7.52
CA PRO A 246 -21.31 -16.43 -8.89
C PRO A 246 -22.31 -15.98 -9.97
N GLN A 247 -23.45 -15.38 -9.61
CA GLN A 247 -24.36 -14.72 -10.55
C GLN A 247 -24.00 -13.25 -10.80
N VAL A 248 -22.98 -12.70 -10.13
CA VAL A 248 -22.59 -11.29 -10.31
C VAL A 248 -22.15 -11.00 -11.75
N GLY A 249 -21.62 -11.98 -12.49
CA GLY A 249 -21.36 -11.87 -13.93
C GLY A 249 -22.60 -11.61 -14.79
N GLU A 250 -23.82 -11.84 -14.29
CA GLU A 250 -25.03 -11.41 -14.98
C GLU A 250 -25.13 -9.89 -15.11
N VAL A 251 -24.43 -9.12 -14.27
CA VAL A 251 -24.40 -7.65 -14.31
C VAL A 251 -23.01 -7.05 -14.51
N VAL A 252 -21.94 -7.82 -14.35
CA VAL A 252 -20.58 -7.36 -14.63
C VAL A 252 -20.20 -7.69 -16.07
N GLU A 253 -19.66 -6.73 -16.81
CA GLU A 253 -19.13 -6.98 -18.17
C GLU A 253 -17.60 -7.11 -18.18
N ARG A 254 -16.90 -6.43 -17.26
CA ARG A 254 -15.44 -6.40 -17.21
C ARG A 254 -14.93 -6.28 -15.78
N MET A 255 -13.85 -6.97 -15.46
CA MET A 255 -13.08 -6.83 -14.22
C MET A 255 -11.65 -6.40 -14.53
N ILE A 256 -11.19 -5.34 -13.89
CA ILE A 256 -9.83 -4.79 -14.09
C ILE A 256 -9.12 -4.82 -12.74
N TYR A 257 -8.31 -5.86 -12.53
CA TYR A 257 -7.50 -5.99 -11.34
C TYR A 257 -6.27 -5.08 -11.41
N ILE A 258 -5.94 -4.44 -10.29
CA ILE A 258 -4.74 -3.61 -10.16
C ILE A 258 -4.01 -4.01 -8.89
N VAL A 259 -2.80 -4.56 -9.03
CA VAL A 259 -1.95 -5.12 -7.97
C VAL A 259 -2.75 -5.94 -6.94
N PRO A 260 -3.60 -6.91 -7.36
CA PRO A 260 -4.59 -7.53 -6.49
C PRO A 260 -4.00 -8.54 -5.50
N ALA A 261 -4.53 -8.58 -4.28
CA ALA A 261 -4.16 -9.59 -3.27
C ALA A 261 -4.96 -10.89 -3.46
N LEU A 262 -4.85 -11.54 -4.63
CA LEU A 262 -5.70 -12.70 -4.95
C LEU A 262 -5.39 -13.92 -4.08
N ASP A 263 -4.12 -14.23 -3.89
CA ASP A 263 -3.65 -15.22 -2.91
C ASP A 263 -3.11 -14.53 -1.65
N GLY A 264 -3.64 -13.35 -1.30
CA GLY A 264 -3.14 -12.59 -0.16
C GLY A 264 -1.67 -12.17 -0.32
N THR A 265 -1.00 -11.89 0.81
CA THR A 265 0.41 -11.52 0.85
C THR A 265 1.22 -12.39 1.82
N VAL A 266 2.35 -12.93 1.33
CA VAL A 266 3.33 -13.68 2.15
C VAL A 266 3.82 -12.86 3.33
N LEU A 267 3.91 -11.53 3.20
CA LEU A 267 4.31 -10.65 4.29
C LEU A 267 3.38 -10.82 5.50
N LEU A 268 2.06 -10.78 5.31
CA LEU A 268 1.11 -10.98 6.40
C LEU A 268 1.00 -12.46 6.80
N GLY A 269 1.08 -13.36 5.81
CA GLY A 269 1.09 -14.81 5.99
C GLY A 269 2.14 -15.27 6.99
N GLU A 270 3.40 -14.89 6.76
CA GLU A 270 4.51 -15.27 7.62
C GLU A 270 4.44 -14.57 8.98
N ILE A 271 3.98 -13.32 9.06
CA ILE A 271 3.79 -12.64 10.36
C ILE A 271 2.77 -13.39 11.23
N PHE A 272 1.66 -13.83 10.65
CA PHE A 272 0.65 -14.60 11.38
C PHE A 272 1.17 -16.01 11.73
N GLU A 273 1.78 -16.71 10.79
CA GLU A 273 2.19 -18.09 11.01
C GLU A 273 3.44 -18.21 11.90
N LYS A 274 4.46 -17.42 11.60
CA LYS A 274 5.83 -17.56 12.11
C LYS A 274 6.26 -16.42 13.03
N GLY A 275 5.75 -15.21 12.80
CA GLY A 275 6.20 -13.99 13.46
C GLY A 275 7.00 -13.07 12.54
N ILE A 276 7.68 -12.07 13.10
CA ILE A 276 8.62 -11.24 12.35
C ILE A 276 9.90 -12.04 12.09
N ILE A 277 10.63 -11.68 11.02
CA ILE A 277 11.93 -12.26 10.67
C ILE A 277 12.89 -12.36 11.87
N ASP A 278 13.50 -13.53 12.06
CA ASP A 278 14.56 -13.78 13.05
C ASP A 278 15.95 -13.57 12.41
N ASP A 279 16.15 -12.39 11.82
CA ASP A 279 17.41 -11.95 11.24
C ASP A 279 17.81 -10.60 11.84
N ASP A 280 18.79 -10.65 12.76
CA ASP A 280 19.35 -9.46 13.40
C ASP A 280 19.87 -8.43 12.37
N GLU A 281 20.43 -8.87 11.24
CA GLU A 281 20.93 -7.95 10.22
C GLU A 281 19.77 -7.20 9.57
N ALA A 282 18.75 -7.91 9.10
CA ALA A 282 17.56 -7.31 8.50
C ALA A 282 16.84 -6.39 9.50
N LEU A 283 16.70 -6.83 10.76
CA LEU A 283 16.06 -6.06 11.83
C LEU A 283 16.74 -4.72 12.09
N TYR A 284 18.07 -4.73 12.30
CA TYR A 284 18.82 -3.51 12.63
C TYR A 284 19.13 -2.65 11.40
N ARG A 285 19.37 -3.25 10.23
CA ARG A 285 19.77 -2.48 9.05
C ARG A 285 18.58 -1.93 8.29
N ASP A 286 17.48 -2.69 8.21
CA ASP A 286 16.43 -2.44 7.23
C ASP A 286 15.07 -2.14 7.89
N VAL A 287 14.63 -2.90 8.89
CA VAL A 287 13.30 -2.71 9.52
C VAL A 287 13.16 -1.35 10.21
N PHE A 288 14.09 -1.00 11.11
CA PHE A 288 13.99 0.26 11.86
C PHE A 288 14.11 1.53 11.00
N PRO A 289 14.98 1.58 9.97
CA PRO A 289 15.03 2.72 9.06
C PRO A 289 13.91 2.78 8.01
N ILE A 290 13.24 1.66 7.69
CA ILE A 290 12.09 1.68 6.77
C ILE A 290 10.84 2.20 7.49
N LEU A 291 10.65 1.83 8.76
CA LEU A 291 9.48 2.24 9.54
C LEU A 291 9.55 3.69 10.05
N LEU A 292 10.68 4.39 9.90
CA LEU A 292 10.94 5.71 10.49
C LEU A 292 11.79 6.57 9.54
N ASP A 293 11.88 7.88 9.79
CA ASP A 293 12.88 8.66 9.05
C ASP A 293 14.30 8.16 9.36
N GLU A 294 15.19 8.30 8.39
CA GLU A 294 16.51 7.67 8.38
C GLU A 294 17.38 8.05 9.59
N SER A 295 17.20 9.28 10.10
CA SER A 295 17.94 9.80 11.25
C SER A 295 17.42 9.18 12.56
N THR A 296 16.10 9.09 12.70
CA THR A 296 15.43 8.50 13.86
C THR A 296 15.65 6.99 13.90
N GLY A 297 15.53 6.29 12.77
CA GLY A 297 15.82 4.87 12.65
C GLY A 297 17.27 4.54 13.05
N SER A 298 18.24 5.32 12.56
CA SER A 298 19.66 5.18 12.94
C SER A 298 19.91 5.42 14.43
N LEU A 299 19.25 6.41 15.03
CA LEU A 299 19.35 6.66 16.47
C LEU A 299 18.76 5.52 17.29
N ILE A 300 17.61 4.98 16.88
CA ILE A 300 16.93 3.88 17.57
C ILE A 300 17.78 2.63 17.53
N ASN A 301 18.39 2.32 16.40
CA ASN A 301 19.35 1.24 16.27
C ASN A 301 20.46 1.30 17.32
N ILE A 302 21.03 2.48 17.54
CA ILE A 302 22.09 2.68 18.54
C ILE A 302 21.53 2.52 19.96
N VAL A 303 20.32 3.01 20.21
CA VAL A 303 19.68 3.01 21.53
C VAL A 303 19.20 1.62 21.93
N LEU A 304 18.66 0.83 21.00
CA LEU A 304 18.19 -0.53 21.23
C LEU A 304 19.31 -1.46 21.71
N ARG A 305 20.55 -1.21 21.28
CA ARG A 305 21.74 -1.96 21.73
C ARG A 305 22.05 -1.82 23.22
N ILE A 306 21.38 -0.93 23.95
CA ILE A 306 21.44 -0.90 25.42
C ILE A 306 20.80 -2.15 26.03
N LEU A 307 19.82 -2.75 25.34
CA LEU A 307 19.21 -4.01 25.71
C LEU A 307 19.99 -5.19 25.10
N PRO A 308 20.06 -6.34 25.78
CA PRO A 308 20.53 -7.58 25.17
C PRO A 308 19.68 -7.95 23.96
N ASN A 309 20.27 -8.58 22.94
CA ASN A 309 19.53 -8.93 21.72
C ASN A 309 18.33 -9.85 22.00
N SER A 310 18.51 -10.83 22.89
CA SER A 310 17.44 -11.74 23.30
C SER A 310 16.25 -11.03 23.95
N VAL A 311 16.44 -9.84 24.52
CA VAL A 311 15.34 -9.02 25.07
C VAL A 311 14.61 -8.27 23.95
N VAL A 312 15.34 -7.79 22.94
CA VAL A 312 14.75 -7.12 21.77
C VAL A 312 13.91 -8.12 20.96
N ASN A 313 14.43 -9.31 20.65
CA ASN A 313 13.67 -10.33 19.93
C ASN A 313 12.43 -10.78 20.73
N ALA A 314 12.57 -10.99 22.04
CA ALA A 314 11.41 -11.29 22.89
C ALA A 314 10.34 -10.18 22.90
N ILE A 315 10.73 -8.90 22.81
CA ILE A 315 9.77 -7.79 22.67
C ILE A 315 9.01 -7.90 21.35
N LEU A 316 9.71 -8.19 20.24
CA LEU A 316 9.09 -8.30 18.92
C LEU A 316 8.14 -9.50 18.84
N ASP A 317 8.58 -10.67 19.33
CA ASP A 317 7.75 -11.89 19.38
C ASP A 317 6.46 -11.65 20.16
N GLU A 318 6.57 -11.12 21.38
CA GLU A 318 5.41 -10.83 22.21
C GLU A 318 4.52 -9.73 21.60
N ALA A 319 5.10 -8.76 20.88
CA ALA A 319 4.32 -7.71 20.22
C ALA A 319 3.50 -8.26 19.04
N VAL A 320 4.06 -9.15 18.24
CA VAL A 320 3.33 -9.84 17.17
C VAL A 320 2.24 -10.72 17.76
N ASP A 321 2.56 -11.55 18.77
CA ASP A 321 1.58 -12.42 19.40
C ASP A 321 0.45 -11.64 20.07
N GLU A 322 0.73 -10.49 20.70
CA GLU A 322 -0.30 -9.60 21.25
C GLU A 322 -1.13 -8.96 20.13
N LEU A 323 -0.50 -8.40 19.08
CA LEU A 323 -1.21 -7.75 17.98
C LEU A 323 -2.12 -8.73 17.24
N VAL A 324 -1.56 -9.86 16.79
CA VAL A 324 -2.30 -10.88 16.05
C VAL A 324 -3.26 -11.63 16.97
N GLY A 325 -2.76 -12.21 18.05
CA GLY A 325 -3.52 -13.11 18.91
C GLY A 325 -4.66 -12.44 19.70
N LYS A 326 -4.67 -11.12 19.81
CA LYS A 326 -5.71 -10.38 20.52
C LYS A 326 -6.46 -9.38 19.67
N TYR A 327 -5.78 -8.58 18.85
CA TYR A 327 -6.39 -7.44 18.19
C TYR A 327 -6.84 -7.75 16.75
N LEU A 328 -6.05 -8.52 16.00
CA LEU A 328 -6.38 -8.93 14.62
C LEU A 328 -7.06 -10.30 14.54
N LYS A 329 -7.02 -11.09 15.62
CA LYS A 329 -7.53 -12.47 15.68
C LYS A 329 -8.94 -12.64 15.12
N TYR A 330 -9.83 -11.68 15.30
CA TYR A 330 -11.21 -11.77 14.80
C TYR A 330 -11.51 -10.84 13.62
N SER A 331 -10.50 -10.23 13.00
CA SER A 331 -10.63 -9.44 11.79
C SER A 331 -10.61 -10.36 10.57
N THR A 332 -11.78 -10.75 10.04
CA THR A 332 -11.80 -11.70 8.92
C THR A 332 -11.27 -11.12 7.61
N CYS A 333 -11.28 -9.79 7.44
CA CYS A 333 -10.58 -9.14 6.32
C CYS A 333 -9.05 -9.32 6.37
N MET A 334 -8.44 -9.38 7.55
CA MET A 334 -7.00 -9.66 7.67
C MET A 334 -6.69 -11.13 7.40
N TRP A 335 -7.53 -12.04 7.89
CA TRP A 335 -7.41 -13.47 7.59
C TRP A 335 -7.50 -13.77 6.09
N ALA A 336 -8.36 -13.04 5.36
CA ALA A 336 -8.50 -13.21 3.92
C ALA A 336 -7.26 -12.75 3.11
N LEU A 337 -6.36 -11.97 3.71
CA LEU A 337 -5.08 -11.57 3.13
C LEU A 337 -3.95 -12.56 3.41
N LEU A 338 -4.18 -13.63 4.15
CA LEU A 338 -3.19 -14.70 4.30
C LEU A 338 -3.17 -15.56 3.03
N PRO A 339 -1.99 -15.85 2.47
CA PRO A 339 -1.88 -16.81 1.39
C PRO A 339 -2.29 -18.20 1.80
N GLN A 340 -2.69 -18.98 0.81
CA GLN A 340 -3.10 -20.37 1.01
C GLN A 340 -2.05 -21.19 1.77
N ALA A 341 -0.77 -20.95 1.48
CA ALA A 341 0.34 -21.67 2.10
C ALA A 341 0.49 -21.40 3.61
N ASN A 342 0.06 -20.23 4.09
CA ASN A 342 0.25 -19.80 5.48
C ASN A 342 -1.01 -19.97 6.33
N TYR A 343 -2.19 -20.01 5.68
CA TYR A 343 -3.49 -19.98 6.36
C TYR A 343 -3.61 -21.05 7.46
N GLN A 344 -3.34 -22.31 7.14
CA GLN A 344 -3.54 -23.41 8.08
C GLN A 344 -2.63 -23.28 9.32
N GLY A 345 -1.36 -22.93 9.12
CA GLY A 345 -0.40 -22.75 10.23
C GLY A 345 -0.82 -21.61 11.16
N ALA A 346 -1.23 -20.47 10.59
CA ALA A 346 -1.75 -19.34 11.35
C ALA A 346 -3.05 -19.67 12.10
N ALA A 347 -3.99 -20.36 11.43
CA ALA A 347 -5.29 -20.69 12.01
C ALA A 347 -5.15 -21.73 13.15
N ASP A 348 -4.21 -22.67 13.05
CA ASP A 348 -3.93 -23.62 14.13
C ASP A 348 -3.25 -22.96 15.34
N LYS A 349 -2.48 -21.89 15.11
CA LYS A 349 -1.87 -21.07 16.15
C LYS A 349 -2.90 -20.22 16.90
N TYR A 350 -3.79 -19.52 16.18
CA TYR A 350 -4.66 -18.50 16.79
C TYR A 350 -6.15 -18.84 16.88
N LEU A 351 -6.67 -19.77 16.07
CA LEU A 351 -8.11 -20.08 15.94
C LEU A 351 -8.45 -21.54 16.28
N ASN A 352 -7.71 -22.17 17.20
CA ASN A 352 -7.90 -23.58 17.60
C ASN A 352 -8.77 -23.75 18.87
N GLY A 353 -9.18 -22.64 19.51
CA GLY A 353 -10.02 -22.68 20.69
C GLY A 353 -11.51 -22.90 20.37
N PRO A 354 -12.31 -23.49 21.28
CA PRO A 354 -13.76 -23.62 21.09
C PRO A 354 -14.47 -22.27 20.95
N ASP A 355 -13.91 -21.23 21.58
CA ASP A 355 -14.40 -19.85 21.49
C ASP A 355 -14.15 -19.21 20.12
N ASP A 356 -13.26 -19.79 19.31
CA ASP A 356 -12.82 -19.26 18.02
C ASP A 356 -13.57 -19.91 16.84
N ALA A 357 -14.37 -20.95 17.11
CA ALA A 357 -14.97 -21.80 16.09
C ALA A 357 -15.81 -21.05 15.05
N PHE A 358 -16.49 -19.97 15.48
CA PHE A 358 -17.29 -19.15 14.56
C PHE A 358 -16.42 -18.35 13.57
N ILE A 359 -15.35 -17.72 14.06
CA ILE A 359 -14.40 -17.03 13.20
C ILE A 359 -13.64 -18.03 12.34
N ARG A 360 -13.23 -19.17 12.90
CA ARG A 360 -12.56 -20.23 12.14
C ARG A 360 -13.41 -20.65 10.95
N LEU A 361 -14.71 -20.93 11.16
CA LEU A 361 -15.64 -21.29 10.09
C LEU A 361 -15.70 -20.23 8.98
N GLN A 362 -15.78 -18.94 9.32
CA GLN A 362 -15.77 -17.87 8.31
C GLN A 362 -14.45 -17.86 7.55
N THR A 363 -13.32 -17.88 8.27
CA THR A 363 -11.99 -17.85 7.64
C THR A 363 -11.71 -19.07 6.78
N ASP A 364 -12.20 -20.27 7.16
CA ASP A 364 -12.07 -21.49 6.37
C ASP A 364 -12.85 -21.35 5.04
N ALA A 365 -14.05 -20.75 5.08
CA ALA A 365 -14.86 -20.51 3.89
C ALA A 365 -14.18 -19.51 2.92
N PHE A 366 -13.56 -18.45 3.44
CA PHE A 366 -12.82 -17.50 2.60
C PHE A 366 -11.55 -18.10 2.01
N HIS A 367 -10.85 -18.90 2.80
CA HIS A 367 -9.71 -19.65 2.31
C HIS A 367 -10.12 -20.60 1.18
N GLU A 368 -11.28 -21.27 1.29
CA GLU A 368 -11.82 -22.08 0.19
C GLU A 368 -12.09 -21.25 -1.07
N GLY A 369 -12.69 -20.06 -0.94
CA GLY A 369 -12.89 -19.14 -2.06
C GLY A 369 -11.58 -18.64 -2.68
N GLN A 370 -10.54 -18.41 -1.87
CA GLN A 370 -9.20 -18.04 -2.32
C GLN A 370 -8.54 -19.16 -3.13
N VAL A 371 -8.63 -20.40 -2.67
CA VAL A 371 -8.15 -21.59 -3.39
C VAL A 371 -8.82 -21.72 -4.76
N LYS A 372 -10.12 -21.42 -4.83
CA LYS A 372 -10.92 -21.48 -6.07
C LYS A 372 -10.85 -20.22 -6.93
N ALA A 373 -10.15 -19.16 -6.50
CA ALA A 373 -10.20 -17.85 -7.16
C ALA A 373 -9.99 -17.92 -8.68
N LYS A 374 -9.02 -18.72 -9.15
CA LYS A 374 -8.74 -18.90 -10.58
C LYS A 374 -9.85 -19.62 -11.33
N ASP A 375 -10.48 -20.60 -10.70
CA ASP A 375 -11.59 -21.35 -11.27
C ASP A 375 -12.86 -20.49 -11.31
N ASN A 376 -13.09 -19.67 -10.28
CA ASN A 376 -14.20 -18.71 -10.23
C ASN A 376 -14.05 -17.64 -11.31
N ILE A 377 -12.85 -17.07 -11.49
CA ILE A 377 -12.57 -16.12 -12.58
C ILE A 377 -12.85 -16.76 -13.95
N LYS A 378 -12.38 -17.99 -14.19
CA LYS A 378 -12.68 -18.73 -15.43
C LYS A 378 -14.18 -18.95 -15.61
N TYR A 379 -14.87 -19.32 -14.54
CA TYR A 379 -16.31 -19.54 -14.57
C TYR A 379 -17.07 -18.29 -15.02
N GLU A 380 -16.71 -17.11 -14.51
CA GLU A 380 -17.33 -15.84 -14.91
C GLU A 380 -17.08 -15.52 -16.39
N MET A 381 -15.85 -15.74 -16.87
CA MET A 381 -15.48 -15.55 -18.27
C MET A 381 -16.25 -16.49 -19.19
N GLU A 382 -16.32 -17.78 -18.86
CA GLU A 382 -16.92 -18.81 -19.70
C GLU A 382 -18.46 -18.77 -19.69
N THR A 383 -19.05 -18.42 -18.55
CA THR A 383 -20.51 -18.48 -18.35
C THR A 383 -21.21 -17.19 -18.77
N TYR A 384 -20.64 -16.03 -18.40
CA TYR A 384 -21.28 -14.73 -18.64
C TYR A 384 -20.52 -13.85 -19.64
N GLY A 385 -19.33 -14.28 -20.08
CA GLY A 385 -18.51 -13.49 -20.99
C GLY A 385 -17.85 -12.30 -20.30
N VAL A 386 -17.65 -12.35 -18.98
CA VAL A 386 -16.93 -11.29 -18.25
C VAL A 386 -15.50 -11.19 -18.79
N GLU A 387 -15.08 -10.01 -19.22
CA GLU A 387 -13.70 -9.77 -19.63
C GLU A 387 -12.83 -9.47 -18.42
N VAL A 388 -11.65 -10.06 -18.32
CA VAL A 388 -10.78 -9.91 -17.14
C VAL A 388 -9.40 -9.44 -17.56
N PHE A 389 -8.98 -8.33 -16.97
CA PHE A 389 -7.66 -7.73 -17.12
C PHE A 389 -6.95 -7.65 -15.77
N ASP A 390 -5.63 -7.63 -15.82
CA ASP A 390 -4.81 -7.54 -14.63
C ASP A 390 -3.58 -6.65 -14.88
N ILE A 391 -3.22 -5.85 -13.88
CA ILE A 391 -2.06 -4.95 -13.92
C ILE A 391 -1.21 -5.22 -12.69
N CYS A 392 -0.02 -5.73 -12.92
CA CYS A 392 0.91 -6.17 -11.89
C CYS A 392 2.15 -5.27 -11.85
N ASP A 393 2.59 -4.97 -10.64
CA ASP A 393 3.88 -4.36 -10.38
C ASP A 393 4.86 -5.45 -9.94
N TYR A 394 6.14 -5.32 -10.32
CA TYR A 394 7.13 -6.33 -9.99
C TYR A 394 8.56 -5.79 -9.87
N ASN A 395 9.47 -6.65 -9.44
CA ASN A 395 10.88 -6.41 -9.14
C ASN A 395 11.11 -5.44 -7.97
N ALA A 396 10.24 -5.48 -6.97
CA ALA A 396 10.44 -4.81 -5.68
C ALA A 396 10.39 -5.86 -4.55
N ALA A 397 11.37 -5.84 -3.64
CA ALA A 397 11.42 -6.79 -2.54
C ALA A 397 10.31 -6.48 -1.54
N LEU A 398 9.73 -7.49 -0.89
CA LEU A 398 8.78 -7.23 0.20
C LEU A 398 9.49 -6.48 1.33
N TYR A 399 8.71 -5.85 2.21
CA TYR A 399 9.29 -5.30 3.43
C TYR A 399 10.07 -6.37 4.22
N PRO A 400 11.28 -6.05 4.73
CA PRO A 400 12.19 -6.99 5.38
C PRO A 400 11.79 -7.34 6.81
N ILE A 401 10.50 -7.61 7.01
CA ILE A 401 9.87 -8.01 8.28
C ILE A 401 9.35 -9.45 8.24
N CYS A 402 9.46 -10.12 7.08
CA CYS A 402 9.11 -11.52 6.86
C CYS A 402 10.33 -12.28 6.33
N ASP A 403 10.43 -13.59 6.56
CA ASP A 403 11.59 -14.40 6.15
C ASP A 403 11.80 -14.37 4.63
N SER A 404 10.69 -14.33 3.89
CA SER A 404 10.67 -14.43 2.45
C SER A 404 10.95 -13.11 1.73
N TRP A 405 11.31 -12.04 2.43
CA TRP A 405 11.28 -10.69 1.90
C TRP A 405 12.13 -10.46 0.63
N ASN A 406 13.28 -11.13 0.54
CA ASN A 406 14.22 -11.02 -0.58
C ASN A 406 14.30 -12.30 -1.43
N SER A 407 13.50 -13.31 -1.15
CA SER A 407 13.57 -14.62 -1.83
C SER A 407 12.57 -14.77 -2.97
N MET A 408 11.73 -13.76 -3.20
CA MET A 408 10.69 -13.76 -4.21
C MET A 408 10.56 -12.41 -4.91
N ASN A 409 9.88 -12.42 -6.05
CA ASN A 409 9.47 -11.21 -6.73
C ASN A 409 8.19 -10.67 -6.11
N ALA A 410 8.11 -9.35 -5.93
CA ALA A 410 6.94 -8.68 -5.38
C ALA A 410 6.84 -7.26 -5.93
N ASP A 411 5.78 -6.57 -5.49
CA ASP A 411 5.58 -5.14 -5.69
C ASP A 411 5.99 -4.31 -4.44
N GLY A 412 6.63 -4.93 -3.45
CA GLY A 412 6.93 -4.30 -2.16
C GLY A 412 6.00 -4.74 -1.02
N ILE A 413 4.79 -5.19 -1.32
CA ILE A 413 3.80 -5.65 -0.33
C ILE A 413 3.26 -7.03 -0.66
N ILE A 414 3.04 -7.36 -1.92
CA ILE A 414 2.40 -8.58 -2.40
C ILE A 414 3.32 -9.27 -3.40
N GLN A 415 3.54 -10.56 -3.21
CA GLN A 415 4.33 -11.39 -4.12
C GLN A 415 3.68 -11.49 -5.50
N LEU A 416 4.50 -11.46 -6.55
CA LEU A 416 4.02 -11.38 -7.94
C LEU A 416 3.08 -12.53 -8.30
N ASN A 417 3.32 -13.74 -7.79
CA ASN A 417 2.44 -14.88 -8.05
C ASN A 417 0.98 -14.63 -7.63
N SER A 418 0.77 -13.89 -6.54
CA SER A 418 -0.56 -13.50 -6.06
C SER A 418 -1.16 -12.40 -6.94
N THR A 419 -0.38 -11.35 -7.26
CA THR A 419 -0.86 -10.22 -8.07
C THR A 419 -1.07 -10.54 -9.54
N SER A 420 -0.49 -11.62 -10.07
CA SER A 420 -0.52 -11.99 -11.50
C SER A 420 -1.30 -13.26 -11.81
N MET A 421 -2.17 -13.69 -10.88
CA MET A 421 -2.95 -14.91 -11.02
C MET A 421 -2.09 -16.17 -11.25
N GLY A 422 -0.84 -16.17 -10.76
CA GLY A 422 0.05 -17.33 -10.77
C GLY A 422 1.22 -17.30 -11.74
N ALA A 423 1.68 -16.13 -12.22
CA ALA A 423 2.92 -16.08 -12.97
C ALA A 423 4.09 -16.65 -12.16
N THR A 424 5.04 -17.24 -12.87
CA THR A 424 6.26 -17.78 -12.27
C THR A 424 7.30 -16.67 -12.27
N SER A 425 7.95 -16.49 -11.14
CA SER A 425 8.96 -15.45 -10.97
C SER A 425 10.04 -15.90 -10.01
N VAL A 426 11.20 -15.29 -10.16
CA VAL A 426 12.36 -15.43 -9.27
C VAL A 426 12.54 -14.18 -8.41
N ALA A 427 13.40 -14.27 -7.39
CA ALA A 427 13.73 -13.13 -6.53
C ALA A 427 14.13 -11.88 -7.32
N VAL A 428 14.01 -10.72 -6.69
CA VAL A 428 14.37 -9.42 -7.27
C VAL A 428 15.79 -9.46 -7.86
N ASP A 429 15.94 -8.98 -9.09
CA ASP A 429 17.19 -8.93 -9.85
C ASP A 429 17.87 -10.30 -10.09
N VAL A 430 17.19 -11.41 -9.80
CA VAL A 430 17.66 -12.77 -10.09
C VAL A 430 17.02 -13.25 -11.39
N GLN A 431 17.78 -13.86 -12.27
CA GLN A 431 17.25 -14.42 -13.52
C GLN A 431 16.74 -15.85 -13.33
N LEU A 432 15.73 -16.22 -14.13
CA LEU A 432 15.26 -17.60 -14.27
C LEU A 432 16.45 -18.51 -14.58
N PRO A 433 16.54 -19.71 -13.96
CA PRO A 433 17.64 -20.64 -14.16
C PRO A 433 17.85 -20.98 -15.64
N ALA A 434 19.09 -21.24 -16.04
CA ALA A 434 19.43 -21.57 -17.43
C ALA A 434 18.75 -22.86 -17.95
N ASP A 435 18.33 -23.75 -17.06
CA ASP A 435 17.58 -24.97 -17.36
C ASP A 435 16.05 -24.81 -17.21
N TYR A 436 15.57 -23.60 -16.92
CA TYR A 436 14.14 -23.29 -16.93
C TYR A 436 13.56 -23.44 -18.35
N VAL A 437 12.44 -24.16 -18.45
CA VAL A 437 11.71 -24.36 -19.71
C VAL A 437 10.46 -23.50 -19.67
N PRO A 438 10.44 -22.37 -20.40
CA PRO A 438 9.32 -21.44 -20.34
C PRO A 438 8.08 -21.99 -21.05
N VAL A 439 6.91 -21.57 -20.59
CA VAL A 439 5.63 -21.87 -21.25
C VAL A 439 5.59 -21.20 -22.63
N ASP A 440 4.96 -21.88 -23.59
CA ASP A 440 4.77 -21.41 -24.97
C ASP A 440 6.07 -20.93 -25.65
N GLY A 441 7.19 -21.59 -25.32
CA GLY A 441 8.49 -21.30 -25.91
C GLY A 441 9.06 -19.93 -25.52
N GLY A 442 8.61 -19.35 -24.41
CA GLY A 442 9.10 -18.06 -23.90
C GLY A 442 8.39 -16.84 -24.47
N LYS A 443 7.22 -17.02 -25.11
CA LYS A 443 6.41 -15.90 -25.64
C LYS A 443 6.11 -14.84 -24.57
N TYR A 444 5.88 -15.29 -23.33
CA TYR A 444 5.45 -14.47 -22.21
C TYR A 444 6.55 -14.25 -21.16
N VAL A 445 7.82 -14.42 -21.55
CA VAL A 445 8.95 -14.14 -20.67
C VAL A 445 9.38 -12.70 -20.86
N ASP A 446 9.60 -11.99 -19.76
CA ASP A 446 10.05 -10.60 -19.80
C ASP A 446 11.47 -10.46 -20.36
N SER A 447 11.85 -9.25 -20.79
CA SER A 447 13.16 -9.00 -21.39
C SER A 447 14.34 -9.18 -20.43
N TYR A 448 14.07 -9.18 -19.11
CA TYR A 448 15.06 -9.35 -18.07
C TYR A 448 15.23 -10.82 -17.65
N ASN A 449 14.38 -11.73 -18.14
CA ASN A 449 14.34 -13.14 -17.79
C ASN A 449 14.10 -13.34 -16.28
N LEU A 450 13.21 -12.56 -15.68
CA LEU A 450 12.81 -12.60 -14.27
C LEU A 450 11.43 -13.26 -14.09
N VAL A 451 10.57 -13.16 -15.09
CA VAL A 451 9.15 -13.56 -15.02
C VAL A 451 8.77 -14.37 -16.25
N ASP A 452 8.09 -15.49 -16.04
CA ASP A 452 7.29 -16.18 -17.07
C ASP A 452 5.81 -15.97 -16.76
N ALA A 453 5.20 -15.02 -17.47
CA ALA A 453 3.78 -14.71 -17.35
C ALA A 453 2.89 -15.83 -17.91
N GLY A 454 3.44 -16.72 -18.74
CA GLY A 454 2.71 -17.83 -19.37
C GLY A 454 2.20 -18.88 -18.39
N THR A 455 2.71 -18.92 -17.15
CA THR A 455 2.16 -19.78 -16.10
C THR A 455 0.98 -19.14 -15.34
N GLY A 456 0.74 -17.84 -15.53
CA GLY A 456 -0.40 -17.13 -14.97
C GLY A 456 -1.72 -17.56 -15.63
N LEU A 457 -2.84 -17.21 -15.01
CA LEU A 457 -4.16 -17.57 -15.52
C LEU A 457 -4.47 -16.91 -16.87
N LEU A 458 -4.09 -15.63 -17.00
CA LEU A 458 -4.53 -14.75 -18.09
C LEU A 458 -3.36 -14.01 -18.77
N PRO A 459 -2.34 -14.72 -19.29
CA PRO A 459 -1.15 -14.06 -19.86
C PRO A 459 -1.48 -13.09 -21.02
N ASP A 460 -2.55 -13.31 -21.77
CA ASP A 460 -2.94 -12.40 -22.86
C ASP A 460 -3.67 -11.12 -22.40
N THR A 461 -4.05 -11.00 -21.13
CA THR A 461 -4.72 -9.80 -20.57
C THR A 461 -4.07 -9.26 -19.28
N THR A 462 -2.89 -9.77 -18.91
CA THR A 462 -2.09 -9.26 -17.79
C THR A 462 -0.94 -8.38 -18.26
N PHE A 463 -0.81 -7.19 -17.67
CA PHE A 463 0.26 -6.22 -17.89
C PHE A 463 1.21 -6.16 -16.70
N TYR A 464 2.50 -5.97 -16.94
CA TYR A 464 3.56 -6.01 -15.94
C TYR A 464 4.42 -4.75 -15.99
N PHE A 465 4.61 -4.12 -14.83
CA PHE A 465 5.44 -2.93 -14.66
C PHE A 465 6.68 -3.25 -13.82
N HIS A 466 7.82 -3.30 -14.49
CA HIS A 466 9.12 -3.64 -13.91
C HIS A 466 9.63 -2.52 -13.00
N ASN A 467 10.21 -2.88 -11.85
CA ASN A 467 10.77 -1.94 -10.88
C ASN A 467 9.73 -0.88 -10.46
N GLN A 468 8.50 -1.32 -10.24
CA GLN A 468 7.38 -0.52 -9.75
C GLN A 468 7.01 -1.01 -8.35
N ASN A 469 6.68 -0.09 -7.44
CA ASN A 469 6.26 -0.42 -6.07
C ASN A 469 4.76 -0.13 -5.89
N HIS A 470 4.08 -1.01 -5.15
CA HIS A 470 2.67 -1.04 -4.76
C HIS A 470 2.12 0.31 -4.28
N GLU A 471 2.86 1.03 -3.43
CA GLU A 471 2.42 2.31 -2.86
C GLU A 471 2.44 3.44 -3.89
N SER A 472 3.16 3.22 -4.99
CA SER A 472 3.37 4.20 -6.04
C SER A 472 2.65 3.88 -7.35
N THR A 473 1.90 2.77 -7.42
CA THR A 473 1.09 2.36 -8.57
C THR A 473 0.17 3.47 -9.07
N GLY A 474 -0.59 4.11 -8.17
CA GLY A 474 -1.45 5.26 -8.52
C GLY A 474 -0.68 6.51 -8.95
N SER A 475 0.62 6.59 -8.65
CA SER A 475 1.49 7.66 -9.11
C SER A 475 2.05 7.41 -10.51
N ASN A 476 1.89 6.21 -11.07
CA ASN A 476 2.33 5.87 -12.41
C ASN A 476 1.28 6.26 -13.45
N ASP A 477 1.59 7.28 -14.25
CA ASP A 477 0.65 7.82 -15.23
C ASP A 477 0.36 6.86 -16.38
N VAL A 478 1.27 5.93 -16.69
CA VAL A 478 1.04 4.93 -17.73
C VAL A 478 0.04 3.88 -17.25
N ILE A 479 0.14 3.44 -16.00
CA ILE A 479 -0.85 2.55 -15.37
C ILE A 479 -2.22 3.24 -15.37
N MET A 480 -2.29 4.52 -14.99
CA MET A 480 -3.56 5.26 -15.01
C MET A 480 -4.15 5.38 -16.42
N LYS A 481 -3.32 5.69 -17.43
CA LYS A 481 -3.77 5.72 -18.84
C LYS A 481 -4.25 4.36 -19.33
N LEU A 482 -3.54 3.29 -18.97
CA LEU A 482 -3.93 1.93 -19.32
C LEU A 482 -5.29 1.59 -18.69
N ALA A 483 -5.45 1.83 -17.39
CA ALA A 483 -6.73 1.61 -16.69
C ALA A 483 -7.87 2.40 -17.35
N ILE A 484 -7.67 3.67 -17.69
CA ILE A 484 -8.67 4.49 -18.42
C ILE A 484 -9.01 3.88 -19.79
N CYS A 485 -8.02 3.41 -20.55
CA CYS A 485 -8.27 2.76 -21.84
C CYS A 485 -9.05 1.45 -21.67
N LEU A 486 -8.72 0.64 -20.65
CA LEU A 486 -9.47 -0.56 -20.30
C LEU A 486 -10.89 -0.27 -19.81
N LEU A 487 -11.16 0.92 -19.27
CA LEU A 487 -12.51 1.32 -18.86
C LEU A 487 -13.36 1.84 -20.01
N THR A 488 -12.74 2.43 -21.03
CA THR A 488 -13.44 3.23 -22.05
C THR A 488 -13.45 2.60 -23.44
N ASP A 489 -12.54 1.66 -23.73
CA ASP A 489 -12.45 1.01 -25.04
C ASP A 489 -12.87 -0.46 -24.99
N LYS A 490 -14.03 -0.76 -25.57
CA LYS A 490 -14.57 -2.11 -25.67
C LYS A 490 -13.78 -3.02 -26.63
N ASP A 491 -13.01 -2.46 -27.57
CA ASP A 491 -12.16 -3.28 -28.46
C ASP A 491 -10.77 -3.51 -27.87
N PHE A 492 -10.46 -2.96 -26.69
CA PHE A 492 -9.27 -3.33 -25.94
C PHE A 492 -9.53 -4.70 -25.31
N THR A 493 -9.07 -5.76 -25.97
CA THR A 493 -9.35 -7.17 -25.60
C THR A 493 -8.14 -7.94 -25.07
N SER A 494 -6.92 -7.44 -25.28
CA SER A 494 -5.68 -8.12 -24.89
C SER A 494 -4.46 -7.19 -24.88
N VAL A 495 -3.32 -7.68 -24.38
CA VAL A 495 -2.00 -7.04 -24.49
C VAL A 495 -1.56 -6.75 -25.93
N ASN A 496 -2.21 -7.39 -26.91
CA ASN A 496 -1.94 -7.19 -28.34
C ASN A 496 -2.84 -6.13 -29.00
N SER A 497 -3.77 -5.50 -28.25
CA SER A 497 -4.67 -4.48 -28.82
C SER A 497 -3.90 -3.22 -29.22
N TYR A 498 -2.98 -2.78 -28.35
CA TYR A 498 -2.17 -1.57 -28.55
C TYR A 498 -0.71 -1.76 -28.10
N PRO A 499 0.04 -2.76 -28.64
CA PRO A 499 1.34 -3.15 -28.11
C PRO A 499 2.41 -2.05 -28.22
N ASP A 500 2.28 -1.15 -29.20
CA ASP A 500 3.19 0.00 -29.37
C ASP A 500 2.96 1.12 -28.34
N LYS A 501 1.85 1.07 -27.59
CA LYS A 501 1.50 2.05 -26.56
C LYS A 501 1.53 1.42 -25.18
N PHE A 502 0.93 0.25 -25.04
CA PHE A 502 0.82 -0.51 -23.80
C PHE A 502 1.39 -1.92 -24.05
N PRO A 503 2.72 -2.08 -24.06
CA PRO A 503 3.32 -3.40 -24.16
C PRO A 503 2.99 -4.22 -22.91
N GLN A 504 2.97 -5.55 -23.05
CA GLN A 504 2.74 -6.46 -21.92
C GLN A 504 3.71 -6.21 -20.76
N PHE A 505 4.99 -6.00 -21.07
CA PHE A 505 6.03 -5.66 -20.11
C PHE A 505 6.49 -4.23 -20.35
N ASN A 506 6.45 -3.40 -19.31
CA ASN A 506 6.83 -2.00 -19.36
C ASN A 506 7.61 -1.61 -18.10
N GLU A 507 8.17 -0.41 -18.07
CA GLU A 507 8.90 0.11 -16.92
C GLU A 507 8.01 0.90 -15.97
N GLY A 508 8.24 0.73 -14.67
CA GLY A 508 7.68 1.60 -13.63
C GLY A 508 8.12 3.05 -13.81
N ARG A 509 7.18 3.99 -13.62
CA ARG A 509 7.42 5.43 -13.73
C ARG A 509 6.55 6.22 -12.75
N ASN A 510 7.12 6.62 -11.63
CA ASN A 510 6.41 7.43 -10.63
C ASN A 510 6.42 8.92 -11.00
N THR A 511 5.28 9.45 -11.45
CA THR A 511 5.19 10.81 -11.99
C THR A 511 4.43 11.80 -11.13
N LYS A 512 3.91 11.44 -9.95
CA LYS A 512 3.12 12.36 -9.10
C LYS A 512 3.83 13.70 -8.84
N SER A 513 5.06 13.67 -8.33
CA SER A 513 5.85 14.91 -8.09
C SER A 513 6.26 15.61 -9.38
N PHE A 514 6.49 14.86 -10.47
CA PHE A 514 6.81 15.42 -11.78
C PHE A 514 5.61 16.18 -12.38
N ARG A 515 4.40 15.59 -12.35
CA ARG A 515 3.14 16.21 -12.79
C ARG A 515 2.78 17.42 -11.94
N ASN A 516 2.99 17.39 -10.62
CA ASN A 516 2.76 18.55 -9.77
C ASN A 516 3.68 19.72 -10.15
N ARG A 517 4.98 19.46 -10.34
CA ARG A 517 5.93 20.49 -10.83
C ARG A 517 5.55 21.02 -12.20
N LEU A 518 5.05 20.18 -13.09
CA LEU A 518 4.59 20.62 -14.41
C LEU A 518 3.41 21.59 -14.30
N ARG A 519 2.42 21.29 -13.47
CA ARG A 519 1.30 22.22 -13.20
C ARG A 519 1.79 23.53 -12.59
N ASP A 520 2.69 23.47 -11.63
CA ASP A 520 3.28 24.67 -11.03
C ASP A 520 4.01 25.51 -12.09
N ALA A 521 4.76 24.86 -12.99
CA ALA A 521 5.44 25.50 -14.12
C ALA A 521 4.45 26.16 -15.10
N GLU A 522 3.36 25.46 -15.44
CA GLU A 522 2.31 25.96 -16.33
C GLU A 522 1.58 27.18 -15.75
N ALA A 523 1.47 27.27 -14.43
CA ALA A 523 0.82 28.39 -13.73
C ALA A 523 1.67 29.66 -13.67
N ILE A 524 2.98 29.59 -13.96
CA ILE A 524 3.87 30.75 -13.88
C ILE A 524 3.55 31.77 -14.98
N ASP A 525 3.40 33.03 -14.57
CA ASP A 525 3.24 34.17 -15.48
C ASP A 525 4.56 34.52 -16.16
N ARG A 526 4.72 34.06 -17.41
CA ARG A 526 5.96 34.22 -18.19
C ARG A 526 6.35 35.68 -18.44
N SER A 527 5.40 36.62 -18.36
CA SER A 527 5.67 38.06 -18.55
C SER A 527 6.52 38.67 -17.43
N LYS A 528 6.62 37.98 -16.29
CA LYS A 528 7.41 38.41 -15.12
C LYS A 528 8.83 37.83 -15.11
N LEU A 529 9.16 36.97 -16.07
CA LEU A 529 10.46 36.32 -16.16
C LEU A 529 11.39 37.07 -17.12
N SER A 530 12.70 36.80 -17.03
CA SER A 530 13.63 37.20 -18.09
C SER A 530 13.28 36.46 -19.39
N ALA A 531 13.63 37.04 -20.55
CA ALA A 531 13.35 36.40 -21.84
C ALA A 531 14.04 35.02 -21.97
N GLU A 532 15.20 34.84 -21.33
CA GLU A 532 15.91 33.56 -21.28
C GLU A 532 15.17 32.54 -20.41
N ASP A 533 14.75 32.93 -19.20
CA ASP A 533 14.05 32.02 -18.29
C ASP A 533 12.66 31.65 -18.82
N ALA A 534 11.96 32.59 -19.46
CA ALA A 534 10.69 32.32 -20.11
C ALA A 534 10.82 31.29 -21.25
N ALA A 535 11.85 31.43 -22.09
CA ALA A 535 12.10 30.50 -23.19
C ALA A 535 12.50 29.10 -22.68
N GLU A 536 13.37 29.04 -21.67
CA GLU A 536 13.78 27.77 -21.07
C GLU A 536 12.63 27.08 -20.33
N LEU A 537 11.79 27.83 -19.61
CA LEU A 537 10.60 27.28 -18.96
C LEU A 537 9.64 26.67 -19.98
N SER A 538 9.37 27.37 -21.08
CA SER A 538 8.53 26.83 -22.17
C SER A 538 9.12 25.56 -22.78
N ALA A 539 10.43 25.52 -23.05
CA ALA A 539 11.08 24.34 -23.60
C ALA A 539 11.14 23.16 -22.61
N ALA A 540 11.24 23.44 -21.31
CA ALA A 540 11.19 22.42 -20.26
C ALA A 540 9.77 21.85 -20.09
N ILE A 541 8.73 22.70 -20.17
CA ILE A 541 7.32 22.28 -20.19
C ILE A 541 7.06 21.37 -21.39
N GLU A 542 7.43 21.79 -22.60
CA GLU A 542 7.23 21.00 -23.84
C GLU A 542 7.94 19.63 -23.75
N GLN A 543 9.17 19.60 -23.22
CA GLN A 543 9.88 18.34 -23.02
C GLN A 543 9.20 17.45 -21.97
N ALA A 544 8.68 18.05 -20.89
CA ALA A 544 7.98 17.32 -19.85
C ALA A 544 6.65 16.73 -20.34
N GLU A 545 5.86 17.51 -21.07
CA GLU A 545 4.64 17.06 -21.74
C GLU A 545 4.92 15.92 -22.72
N ALA A 546 5.97 16.05 -23.55
CA ALA A 546 6.37 15.01 -24.50
C ALA A 546 6.80 13.70 -23.78
N ALA A 547 7.56 13.80 -22.70
CA ALA A 547 7.97 12.64 -21.90
C ALA A 547 6.76 11.97 -21.23
N LEU A 548 5.83 12.76 -20.69
CA LEU A 548 4.60 12.23 -20.10
C LEU A 548 3.65 11.67 -21.15
N ALA A 549 3.63 12.17 -22.39
CA ALA A 549 2.80 11.62 -23.46
C ALA A 549 3.24 10.20 -23.89
N GLN A 550 4.51 9.84 -23.70
CA GLN A 550 5.00 8.50 -23.97
C GLN A 550 4.45 7.49 -22.96
N THR A 551 3.87 6.41 -23.46
CA THR A 551 3.34 5.29 -22.65
C THR A 551 4.27 4.09 -22.61
N VAL A 552 5.12 3.89 -23.63
CA VAL A 552 6.30 3.02 -23.52
C VAL A 552 7.37 3.79 -22.76
N VAL A 553 7.67 3.36 -21.55
CA VAL A 553 8.48 4.15 -20.61
C VAL A 553 9.95 4.09 -20.97
N ASP A 554 10.53 5.26 -21.21
CA ASP A 554 11.97 5.48 -21.20
C ASP A 554 12.33 6.27 -19.94
N ARG A 555 13.05 5.60 -19.02
CA ARG A 555 13.45 6.19 -17.73
C ARG A 555 14.48 7.30 -17.88
N GLU A 556 15.37 7.22 -18.86
CA GLU A 556 16.39 8.24 -19.09
C GLU A 556 15.74 9.52 -19.63
N VAL A 557 14.85 9.38 -20.62
CA VAL A 557 14.10 10.51 -21.18
C VAL A 557 13.22 11.18 -20.13
N SER A 558 12.45 10.37 -19.38
CA SER A 558 11.57 10.87 -18.33
C SER A 558 12.37 11.56 -17.20
N GLY A 559 13.47 10.96 -16.76
CA GLY A 559 14.35 11.52 -15.74
C GLY A 559 15.04 12.82 -16.20
N ALA A 560 15.46 12.90 -17.46
CA ALA A 560 16.06 14.12 -18.02
C ALA A 560 15.04 15.27 -18.12
N ALA A 561 13.80 14.98 -18.51
CA ALA A 561 12.74 15.98 -18.57
C ALA A 561 12.39 16.52 -17.17
N ASP A 562 12.25 15.63 -16.18
CA ASP A 562 11.97 16.02 -14.80
C ASP A 562 13.09 16.86 -14.18
N ALA A 563 14.35 16.46 -14.41
CA ALA A 563 15.52 17.19 -13.94
C ALA A 563 15.61 18.59 -14.57
N ARG A 564 15.32 18.72 -15.87
CA ARG A 564 15.32 20.03 -16.56
C ARG A 564 14.25 20.95 -16.02
N LEU A 565 13.02 20.45 -15.87
CA LEU A 565 11.90 21.21 -15.30
C LEU A 565 12.19 21.69 -13.87
N SER A 566 12.73 20.79 -13.04
CA SER A 566 13.12 21.12 -11.67
C SER A 566 14.18 22.21 -11.61
N LYS A 567 15.19 22.12 -12.48
CA LYS A 567 16.29 23.09 -12.55
C LYS A 567 15.80 24.49 -12.91
N ILE A 568 14.90 24.63 -13.88
CA ILE A 568 14.39 25.95 -14.26
C ILE A 568 13.44 26.52 -13.19
N LEU A 569 12.63 25.68 -12.54
CA LEU A 569 11.77 26.11 -11.43
C LEU A 569 12.60 26.61 -10.23
N ASN A 570 13.66 25.89 -9.86
CA ASN A 570 14.58 26.33 -8.81
C ASN A 570 15.21 27.68 -9.16
N ARG A 571 15.69 27.84 -10.40
CA ARG A 571 16.27 29.09 -10.92
C ARG A 571 15.27 30.25 -10.84
N ILE A 572 14.01 30.05 -11.26
CA ILE A 572 12.95 31.08 -11.23
C ILE A 572 12.60 31.49 -9.81
N ASN A 573 12.51 30.51 -8.90
CA ASN A 573 12.16 30.76 -7.50
C ASN A 573 13.32 31.36 -6.68
N GLY A 574 14.48 31.63 -7.30
CA GLY A 574 15.67 32.08 -6.60
C GLY A 574 16.18 31.06 -5.58
N ILE A 575 15.78 29.79 -5.73
CA ILE A 575 16.30 28.66 -4.98
C ILE A 575 17.62 28.32 -5.62
N SER A 576 18.72 28.84 -5.05
CA SER A 576 20.05 28.37 -5.44
C SER A 576 20.21 26.92 -5.00
N ASP A 577 20.86 26.11 -5.83
CA ASP A 577 21.41 24.81 -5.41
C ASP A 577 22.44 24.98 -4.27
N GLU A 578 22.88 26.21 -4.00
CA GLU A 578 23.60 26.60 -2.78
C GLU A 578 22.60 26.83 -1.64
N PRO A 579 22.63 26.02 -0.56
CA PRO A 579 21.73 26.23 0.56
C PRO A 579 22.00 27.61 1.18
N THR A 580 21.01 28.24 1.83
CA THR A 580 21.29 29.46 2.60
C THR A 580 22.31 29.14 3.69
N ILE A 581 23.09 30.09 4.23
CA ILE A 581 24.03 29.76 5.33
C ILE A 581 23.29 29.07 6.50
N GLY A 582 22.02 29.43 6.74
CA GLY A 582 21.17 28.77 7.74
C GLY A 582 20.79 27.33 7.39
N ASP A 583 20.41 27.07 6.13
CA ASP A 583 20.04 25.74 5.62
C ASP A 583 21.26 24.87 5.31
N GLU A 584 22.40 25.47 4.99
CA GLU A 584 23.70 24.81 4.91
C GLU A 584 24.13 24.41 6.31
N ILE A 585 23.99 25.28 7.30
CA ILE A 585 24.39 24.93 8.66
C ILE A 585 23.42 23.91 9.25
N SER A 586 22.10 24.11 9.16
CA SER A 586 21.13 23.13 9.68
C SER A 586 21.18 21.83 8.88
N GLY A 587 21.19 21.89 7.55
CA GLY A 587 21.27 20.75 6.66
C GLY A 587 22.63 20.04 6.71
N LYS A 588 23.77 20.73 6.83
CA LYS A 588 25.08 20.06 7.08
C LYS A 588 25.15 19.49 8.48
N VAL A 589 24.51 20.11 9.48
CA VAL A 589 24.43 19.57 10.85
C VAL A 589 23.52 18.35 10.89
N GLU A 590 22.38 18.37 10.21
CA GLU A 590 21.40 17.29 10.15
C GLU A 590 21.89 16.15 9.25
N ASN A 591 22.35 16.44 8.03
CA ASN A 591 22.98 15.44 7.16
C ASN A 591 24.28 14.92 7.76
N GLY A 592 25.05 15.77 8.44
CA GLY A 592 26.26 15.37 9.18
C GLY A 592 25.93 14.50 10.39
N LEU A 593 24.87 14.82 11.14
CA LEU A 593 24.37 14.01 12.25
C LEU A 593 23.82 12.68 11.74
N THR A 594 23.01 12.67 10.69
CA THR A 594 22.47 11.48 10.04
C THR A 594 23.59 10.60 9.49
N ALA A 595 24.54 11.17 8.73
CA ALA A 595 25.69 10.43 8.23
C ALA A 595 26.55 9.88 9.38
N MET A 596 26.77 10.66 10.44
CA MET A 596 27.49 10.19 11.62
C MET A 596 26.72 9.07 12.34
N LEU A 597 25.39 9.19 12.52
CA LEU A 597 24.55 8.16 13.13
C LEU A 597 24.55 6.88 12.29
N LYS A 598 24.50 6.99 10.95
CA LYS A 598 24.66 5.85 10.03
C LYS A 598 26.02 5.19 10.18
N VAL A 599 27.10 5.97 10.16
CA VAL A 599 28.46 5.44 10.31
C VAL A 599 28.61 4.77 11.67
N ILE A 600 28.09 5.36 12.75
CA ILE A 600 28.10 4.77 14.09
C ILE A 600 27.24 3.49 14.10
N SER A 601 26.02 3.52 13.56
CA SER A 601 25.14 2.35 13.51
C SER A 601 25.78 1.20 12.72
N ALA A 602 26.32 1.48 11.53
CA ALA A 602 27.01 0.51 10.69
C ALA A 602 28.31 -0.01 11.34
N ALA A 603 29.10 0.86 11.98
CA ALA A 603 30.28 0.46 12.73
C ALA A 603 29.93 -0.41 13.93
N LEU A 604 28.89 -0.06 14.69
CA LEU A 604 28.38 -0.85 15.80
C LEU A 604 27.87 -2.21 15.31
N PHE A 605 27.16 -2.27 14.19
CA PHE A 605 26.74 -3.54 13.59
C PHE A 605 27.94 -4.38 13.14
N SER A 606 28.91 -3.80 12.42
CA SER A 606 30.13 -4.50 12.01
C SER A 606 30.94 -5.04 13.20
N LEU A 607 30.94 -4.35 14.34
CA LEU A 607 31.68 -4.74 15.53
C LEU A 607 30.93 -5.75 16.41
N LEU A 608 29.61 -5.63 16.50
CA LEU A 608 28.79 -6.34 17.50
C LEU A 608 27.80 -7.35 16.89
N GLY A 609 27.55 -7.30 15.59
CA GLY A 609 26.39 -7.95 14.96
C GLY A 609 25.09 -7.45 15.58
N GLY A 610 24.13 -8.37 15.78
CA GLY A 610 22.89 -8.11 16.52
C GLY A 610 23.05 -7.96 18.03
N LYS A 611 24.24 -8.20 18.59
CA LYS A 611 24.43 -8.20 20.05
C LYS A 611 24.28 -6.80 20.66
N GLY A 612 23.69 -6.77 21.86
CA GLY A 612 23.67 -5.59 22.72
C GLY A 612 25.04 -5.31 23.34
N PHE A 613 25.23 -4.10 23.87
CA PHE A 613 26.49 -3.69 24.50
C PHE A 613 26.89 -4.59 25.68
N SER A 614 25.92 -5.14 26.42
CA SER A 614 26.16 -6.01 27.57
C SER A 614 26.48 -7.46 27.19
N ASP A 615 26.11 -7.90 26.00
CA ASP A 615 26.36 -9.27 25.52
C ASP A 615 27.85 -9.53 25.26
N ILE A 616 28.61 -8.48 24.96
CA ILE A 616 30.06 -8.53 24.71
C ILE A 616 30.83 -8.87 26.00
N PHE A 617 30.36 -8.36 27.15
CA PHE A 617 31.04 -8.51 28.43
C PHE A 617 30.73 -9.86 29.12
N ARG A 618 29.86 -10.70 28.55
CA ARG A 618 29.55 -12.04 29.07
C ARG A 618 30.49 -13.15 28.57
N ILE A 619 31.45 -12.83 27.70
CA ILE A 619 32.44 -13.79 27.18
C ILE A 619 33.68 -13.89 28.10
N PHE A 620 33.73 -13.16 29.23
CA PHE A 620 34.78 -13.25 30.24
C PHE A 620 34.28 -13.77 31.59
#